data_AF-A0A2K4ZAW1-F1
#
_entry.id   AF-A0A2K4ZAW1-F1
#
_cell.length_a   1.000
_cell.length_b   1.000
_cell.length_c   1.000
_cell.angle_alpha   90.00
_cell.angle_beta   90.00
_cell.angle_gamma   90.00
#
_symmetry.space_group_name_H-M   'P 1'
#
loop_
_entity.id
_entity.type
_entity.pdbx_description
1 polymer ?
#
loop_
_entity_poly.entity_id
_entity_poly.type
_entity_poly.pdbx_seq_one_letter_code
_entity_poly.pdbx_strand_id
1 'polypeptide(L)'
;MRDENKEWDNVRKRNLRISIARGLKEKEWGSDRTFSESEVKQIFRFKARDLAYYADAFFQKTGETYILSDKERKYIDKILRANKTAIEFLKDADAKFVAEFGSFHDEYENSTYGNFSYSRYHKIEKSVAELLPVLHWGHLPIFYKHLLYNRGINPEQDITGFYDHYDSLKALLDEIRGKGQRMQIESDETLEKRLMFEVYTRRWGHTDRYRIKRTIDGWDCSHIAIKGKCEKNGEGALFENLHHDCVFFPEDAVKYGMEELWEAADEGEIGLEELQRRLQQVADWISHVEKAAGEGQPEWVNYF
;
A
#
# COMPACT_ATOMS: atom_id res chain seq x y z
N MET A 1 1.66 12.52 -22.05
CA MET A 1 0.93 11.54 -21.23
C MET A 1 1.87 11.15 -20.11
N ARG A 2 1.51 11.40 -18.85
CA ARG A 2 2.32 10.94 -17.71
C ARG A 2 2.24 9.41 -17.67
N ASP A 3 3.35 8.76 -17.40
CA ASP A 3 3.38 7.32 -17.15
C ASP A 3 2.95 7.10 -15.70
N GLU A 4 1.67 6.82 -15.48
CA GLU A 4 1.06 6.73 -14.15
C GLU A 4 1.77 5.69 -13.26
N ASN A 5 2.20 4.57 -13.86
CA ASN A 5 2.95 3.53 -13.15
C ASN A 5 4.28 4.06 -12.61
N LYS A 6 4.98 4.88 -13.40
CA LYS A 6 6.24 5.50 -12.98
C LYS A 6 6.05 6.48 -11.82
N GLU A 7 4.91 7.16 -11.73
CA GLU A 7 4.61 8.08 -10.63
C GLU A 7 4.33 7.32 -9.34
N TRP A 8 3.52 6.25 -9.38
CA TRP A 8 3.29 5.36 -8.24
C TRP A 8 4.58 4.73 -7.71
N ASP A 9 5.45 4.29 -8.61
CA ASP A 9 6.79 3.79 -8.28
C ASP A 9 7.62 4.83 -7.52
N ASN A 10 7.61 6.08 -7.97
CA ASN A 10 8.39 7.16 -7.34
C ASN A 10 7.88 7.46 -5.92
N VAL A 11 6.56 7.44 -5.73
CA VAL A 11 5.92 7.58 -4.42
C VAL A 11 6.37 6.46 -3.47
N ARG A 12 6.31 5.19 -3.93
CA ARG A 12 6.75 4.04 -3.13
C ARG A 12 8.24 4.13 -2.80
N LYS A 13 9.08 4.45 -3.80
CA LYS A 13 10.53 4.62 -3.64
C LYS A 13 10.87 5.73 -2.64
N ARG A 14 10.14 6.85 -2.64
CA ARG A 14 10.33 7.92 -1.63
C ARG A 14 10.09 7.40 -0.21
N ASN A 15 8.98 6.70 0.02
CA ASN A 15 8.69 6.14 1.34
C ASN A 15 9.72 5.08 1.76
N LEU A 16 10.23 4.26 0.83
CA LEU A 16 11.32 3.32 1.10
C LEU A 16 12.61 4.03 1.53
N ARG A 17 12.98 5.16 0.92
CA ARG A 17 14.15 5.96 1.36
C ARG A 17 14.00 6.46 2.79
N ILE A 18 12.83 6.97 3.13
CA ILE A 18 12.53 7.42 4.49
C ILE A 18 12.57 6.24 5.48
N SER A 19 12.07 5.07 5.07
CA SER A 19 12.14 3.83 5.84
C SER A 19 13.59 3.39 6.10
N ILE A 20 14.46 3.46 5.10
CA ILE A 20 15.90 3.19 5.26
C ILE A 20 16.52 4.17 6.26
N ALA A 21 16.27 5.47 6.11
CA ALA A 21 16.81 6.49 7.03
C ALA A 21 16.33 6.27 8.48
N ARG A 22 15.04 5.94 8.68
CA ARG A 22 14.49 5.58 10.00
C ARG A 22 15.19 4.36 10.58
N GLY A 23 15.34 3.29 9.80
CA GLY A 23 15.97 2.06 10.25
C GLY A 23 17.45 2.22 10.62
N LEU A 24 18.22 2.97 9.81
CA LEU A 24 19.62 3.28 10.11
C LEU A 24 19.75 4.12 11.38
N LYS A 25 18.89 5.12 11.55
CA LYS A 25 18.84 5.95 12.76
C LYS A 25 18.53 5.11 14.01
N GLU A 26 17.48 4.28 13.96
CA GLU A 26 17.05 3.45 15.10
C GLU A 26 18.16 2.50 15.56
N LYS A 27 18.94 1.97 14.62
CA LYS A 27 20.03 1.03 14.90
C LYS A 27 21.39 1.69 15.10
N GLU A 28 21.46 3.02 14.97
CA GLU A 28 22.71 3.78 14.99
C GLU A 28 23.75 3.26 13.98
N TRP A 29 23.28 2.84 12.80
CA TRP A 29 24.12 2.26 11.74
C TRP A 29 24.57 3.31 10.73
N GLY A 30 25.81 3.14 10.25
CA GLY A 30 26.33 3.85 9.08
C GLY A 30 25.68 3.38 7.78
N SER A 31 25.62 4.28 6.80
CA SER A 31 25.05 4.03 5.46
C SER A 31 26.00 3.27 4.53
N ASP A 32 27.26 3.09 4.93
CA ASP A 32 28.31 2.32 4.25
C ASP A 32 28.30 0.82 4.60
N ARG A 33 27.43 0.43 5.54
CA ARG A 33 27.28 -0.95 5.99
C ARG A 33 26.64 -1.86 4.91
N THR A 34 26.97 -3.14 5.02
CA THR A 34 26.33 -4.24 4.31
C THR A 34 25.17 -4.85 5.12
N PHE A 35 24.06 -5.14 4.45
CA PHE A 35 22.83 -5.68 5.04
C PHE A 35 22.49 -7.06 4.49
N SER A 36 21.99 -7.94 5.34
CA SER A 36 21.32 -9.18 4.93
C SER A 36 19.90 -8.89 4.39
N GLU A 37 19.33 -9.82 3.61
CA GLU A 37 17.93 -9.69 3.17
C GLU A 37 16.96 -9.53 4.35
N SER A 38 17.19 -10.30 5.43
CA SER A 38 16.39 -10.20 6.66
C SER A 38 16.43 -8.80 7.27
N GLU A 39 17.60 -8.15 7.29
CA GLU A 39 17.70 -6.77 7.76
C GLU A 39 16.97 -5.79 6.84
N VAL A 40 17.07 -5.96 5.52
CA VAL A 40 16.35 -5.12 4.56
C VAL A 40 14.83 -5.25 4.77
N LYS A 41 14.32 -6.46 5.03
CA LYS A 41 12.89 -6.68 5.32
C LYS A 41 12.49 -6.15 6.70
N GLN A 42 13.19 -6.53 7.75
CA GLN A 42 12.77 -6.28 9.13
C GLN A 42 13.10 -4.88 9.62
N ILE A 43 14.24 -4.31 9.21
CA ILE A 43 14.69 -2.99 9.65
C ILE A 43 14.18 -1.91 8.70
N PHE A 44 14.29 -2.13 7.39
CA PHE A 44 13.86 -1.13 6.39
C PHE A 44 12.44 -1.35 5.86
N ARG A 45 11.75 -2.41 6.31
CA ARG A 45 10.33 -2.67 5.99
C ARG A 45 10.07 -2.85 4.49
N PHE A 46 11.02 -3.45 3.77
CA PHE A 46 10.82 -3.86 2.38
C PHE A 46 9.96 -5.13 2.34
N LYS A 47 8.83 -5.06 1.65
CA LYS A 47 8.00 -6.21 1.30
C LYS A 47 8.67 -7.05 0.22
N ALA A 48 8.21 -8.28 0.00
CA ALA A 48 8.75 -9.16 -1.05
C ALA A 48 8.69 -8.48 -2.44
N ARG A 49 7.59 -7.78 -2.71
CA ARG A 49 7.39 -6.99 -3.94
C ARG A 49 8.41 -5.85 -4.07
N ASP A 50 8.74 -5.15 -2.98
CA ASP A 50 9.76 -4.08 -3.02
C ASP A 50 11.15 -4.65 -3.33
N LEU A 51 11.47 -5.81 -2.77
CA LEU A 51 12.73 -6.49 -3.08
C LEU A 51 12.80 -6.92 -4.55
N ALA A 52 11.70 -7.44 -5.09
CA ALA A 52 11.64 -7.89 -6.48
C ALA A 52 11.79 -6.74 -7.49
N TYR A 53 11.18 -5.58 -7.20
CA TYR A 53 11.05 -4.51 -8.19
C TYR A 53 11.90 -3.26 -7.92
N TYR A 54 12.26 -3.01 -6.66
CA TYR A 54 12.89 -1.76 -6.27
C TYR A 54 14.25 -1.92 -5.59
N ALA A 55 14.67 -3.13 -5.22
CA ALA A 55 15.95 -3.33 -4.54
C ALA A 55 17.12 -2.71 -5.31
N ASP A 56 17.18 -2.90 -6.64
CA ASP A 56 18.26 -2.38 -7.49
C ASP A 56 18.29 -0.84 -7.58
N ALA A 57 17.16 -0.18 -7.28
CA ALA A 57 17.13 1.28 -7.20
C ALA A 57 17.86 1.81 -5.95
N PHE A 58 18.03 0.96 -4.93
CA PHE A 58 18.61 1.32 -3.63
C PHE A 58 19.98 0.70 -3.40
N PHE A 59 20.10 -0.58 -3.72
CA PHE A 59 21.19 -1.44 -3.30
C PHE A 59 21.94 -2.01 -4.49
N GLN A 60 23.24 -2.24 -4.29
CA GLN A 60 24.05 -3.16 -5.06
C GLN A 60 24.03 -4.49 -4.32
N LYS A 61 23.57 -5.55 -5.00
CA LYS A 61 23.54 -6.91 -4.44
C LYS A 61 24.86 -7.62 -4.72
N THR A 62 25.53 -8.10 -3.68
CA THR A 62 26.74 -8.93 -3.77
C THR A 62 26.48 -10.25 -3.05
N GLY A 63 26.19 -11.30 -3.81
CA GLY A 63 25.74 -12.58 -3.26
C GLY A 63 24.41 -12.43 -2.50
N GLU A 64 24.40 -12.79 -1.21
CA GLU A 64 23.23 -12.72 -0.33
C GLU A 64 23.12 -11.39 0.43
N THR A 65 23.97 -10.42 0.09
CA THR A 65 24.08 -9.16 0.82
C THR A 65 23.76 -7.94 -0.04
N TYR A 66 23.25 -6.90 0.61
CA TYR A 66 22.82 -5.63 0.02
C TYR A 66 23.68 -4.50 0.57
N ILE A 67 24.21 -3.65 -0.31
CA ILE A 67 24.97 -2.45 0.05
C ILE A 67 24.28 -1.26 -0.61
N LEU A 68 24.07 -0.14 0.09
CA LEU A 68 23.50 1.04 -0.55
C LEU A 68 24.38 1.50 -1.71
N SER A 69 23.76 1.74 -2.87
CA SER A 69 24.47 2.33 -4.01
C SER A 69 25.07 3.69 -3.62
N ASP A 70 26.17 4.10 -4.24
CA ASP A 70 26.83 5.36 -3.91
C ASP A 70 25.89 6.58 -3.96
N LYS A 71 24.96 6.57 -4.92
CA LYS A 71 23.94 7.61 -5.08
C LYS A 71 23.01 7.65 -3.87
N GLU A 72 22.47 6.51 -3.48
CA GLU A 72 21.50 6.41 -2.40
C GLU A 72 22.17 6.59 -1.04
N ARG A 73 23.41 6.11 -0.86
CA ARG A 73 24.23 6.39 0.33
C ARG A 73 24.35 7.90 0.55
N LYS A 74 24.80 8.66 -0.46
CA LYS A 74 24.90 10.13 -0.39
C LYS A 74 23.57 10.81 -0.08
N TYR A 75 22.48 10.30 -0.64
CA TYR A 75 21.14 10.84 -0.41
C TYR A 75 20.69 10.59 1.04
N ILE A 76 20.82 9.35 1.52
CA ILE A 76 20.47 8.97 2.89
C ILE A 76 21.34 9.72 3.92
N ASP A 77 22.64 9.91 3.65
CA ASP A 77 23.53 10.72 4.50
C ASP A 77 23.08 12.18 4.60
N LYS A 78 22.48 12.73 3.53
CA LYS A 78 21.88 14.07 3.58
C LYS A 78 20.66 14.09 4.49
N ILE A 79 19.79 13.08 4.41
CA ILE A 79 18.61 12.95 5.28
C ILE A 79 19.04 12.80 6.75
N LEU A 80 19.98 11.91 7.05
CA LEU A 80 20.43 11.65 8.41
C LEU A 80 21.08 12.89 9.04
N ARG A 81 21.85 13.66 8.26
CA ARG A 81 22.39 14.96 8.72
C ARG A 81 21.28 15.97 8.99
N ALA A 82 20.32 16.11 8.08
CA ALA A 82 19.19 17.01 8.27
C ALA A 82 18.36 16.62 9.51
N ASN A 83 18.13 15.32 9.72
CA ASN A 83 17.46 14.81 10.91
C ASN A 83 18.23 15.15 12.19
N LYS A 84 19.56 14.94 12.20
CA LYS A 84 20.39 15.25 13.36
C LYS A 84 20.30 16.73 13.75
N THR A 85 20.33 17.64 12.78
CA THR A 85 20.16 19.07 13.02
C THR A 85 18.74 19.41 13.50
N ALA A 86 17.71 18.78 12.94
CA ALA A 86 16.32 19.06 13.29
C ALA A 86 15.94 18.57 14.70
N ILE A 87 16.52 17.47 15.18
CA ILE A 87 16.21 16.89 16.50
C ILE A 87 16.36 17.91 17.64
N GLU A 88 17.36 18.80 17.57
CA GLU A 88 17.63 19.79 18.61
C GLU A 88 16.44 20.74 18.86
N PHE A 89 15.65 21.01 17.82
CA PHE A 89 14.53 21.95 17.84
C PHE A 89 13.16 21.24 17.78
N LEU A 90 13.15 19.91 17.63
CA LEU A 90 11.96 19.15 17.30
C LEU A 90 10.87 19.28 18.36
N LYS A 91 11.25 19.20 19.65
CA LYS A 91 10.30 19.26 20.76
C LYS A 91 9.53 20.59 20.81
N ASP A 92 10.23 21.70 20.57
CA ASP A 92 9.62 23.03 20.58
C ASP A 92 8.76 23.25 19.32
N ALA A 93 9.24 22.76 18.17
CA ALA A 93 8.47 22.77 16.93
C ALA A 93 7.18 21.96 17.05
N ASP A 94 7.23 20.76 17.64
CA ASP A 94 6.07 19.91 17.90
C ASP A 94 5.04 20.63 18.76
N ALA A 95 5.48 21.20 19.90
CA ALA A 95 4.61 21.89 20.83
C ALA A 95 3.89 23.09 20.15
N LYS A 96 4.64 23.91 19.40
CA LYS A 96 4.07 25.06 18.70
C LYS A 96 3.13 24.63 17.56
N PHE A 97 3.50 23.62 16.78
CA PHE A 97 2.68 23.10 15.69
C PHE A 97 1.36 22.51 16.18
N VAL A 98 1.41 21.69 17.24
CA VAL A 98 0.20 21.11 17.86
C VAL A 98 -0.67 22.22 18.45
N ALA A 99 -0.09 23.23 19.10
CA ALA A 99 -0.85 24.34 19.67
C ALA A 99 -1.56 25.17 18.58
N GLU A 100 -0.93 25.42 17.44
CA GLU A 100 -1.49 26.25 16.38
C GLU A 100 -2.39 25.47 15.41
N PHE A 101 -1.82 24.51 14.68
CA PHE A 101 -2.55 23.72 13.69
C PHE A 101 -3.36 22.60 14.33
N GLY A 102 -2.81 21.92 15.35
CA GLY A 102 -3.52 20.84 16.05
C GLY A 102 -4.83 21.32 16.71
N SER A 103 -4.79 22.43 17.43
CA SER A 103 -6.02 23.01 18.02
C SER A 103 -7.05 23.39 16.98
N PHE A 104 -6.63 23.97 15.84
CA PHE A 104 -7.54 24.30 14.74
C PHE A 104 -8.16 23.03 14.12
N HIS A 105 -7.36 21.99 13.92
CA HIS A 105 -7.83 20.71 13.41
C HIS A 105 -8.86 20.08 14.35
N ASP A 106 -8.59 20.05 15.65
CA ASP A 106 -9.47 19.47 16.66
C ASP A 106 -10.80 20.24 16.75
N GLU A 107 -10.78 21.57 16.67
CA GLU A 107 -12.00 22.38 16.61
C GLU A 107 -12.82 22.09 15.36
N TYR A 108 -12.16 21.92 14.21
CA TYR A 108 -12.82 21.58 12.95
C TYR A 108 -13.48 20.20 13.01
N GLU A 109 -12.77 19.17 13.47
CA GLU A 109 -13.30 17.80 13.59
C GLU A 109 -14.48 17.70 14.57
N ASN A 110 -14.44 18.46 15.67
CA ASN A 110 -15.50 18.45 16.68
C ASN A 110 -16.72 19.33 16.31
N SER A 111 -16.65 20.10 15.22
CA SER A 111 -17.74 20.99 14.83
C SER A 111 -18.89 20.22 14.15
N THR A 112 -20.10 20.32 14.70
CA THR A 112 -21.30 19.60 14.22
C THR A 112 -21.69 19.93 12.77
N TYR A 113 -21.19 21.03 12.22
CA TYR A 113 -21.49 21.52 10.88
C TYR A 113 -20.24 21.85 10.03
N GLY A 114 -19.04 21.40 10.43
CA GLY A 114 -17.83 21.47 9.58
C GLY A 114 -17.46 22.89 9.12
N ASN A 115 -17.42 23.87 10.01
CA ASN A 115 -17.17 25.26 9.63
C ASN A 115 -15.68 25.55 9.43
N PHE A 116 -15.13 25.13 8.29
CA PHE A 116 -13.73 25.38 7.94
C PHE A 116 -13.48 26.86 7.64
N SER A 117 -12.77 27.54 8.54
CA SER A 117 -12.41 28.95 8.35
C SER A 117 -11.12 29.08 7.52
N TYR A 118 -11.26 29.29 6.20
CA TYR A 118 -10.13 29.51 5.30
C TYR A 118 -9.23 30.67 5.72
N SER A 119 -9.80 31.76 6.24
CA SER A 119 -9.02 32.92 6.68
C SER A 119 -8.20 32.63 7.93
N ARG A 120 -8.70 31.78 8.83
CA ARG A 120 -7.94 31.30 9.99
C ARG A 120 -6.87 30.28 9.56
N TYR A 121 -7.24 29.34 8.69
CA TYR A 121 -6.31 28.34 8.15
C TYR A 121 -5.10 29.00 7.50
N HIS A 122 -5.29 29.99 6.62
CA HIS A 122 -4.18 30.68 5.96
C HIS A 122 -3.27 31.46 6.93
N LYS A 123 -3.80 31.93 8.07
CA LYS A 123 -2.97 32.53 9.13
C LYS A 123 -2.12 31.48 9.84
N ILE A 124 -2.70 30.31 10.10
CA ILE A 124 -2.01 29.17 10.71
C ILE A 124 -0.92 28.65 9.80
N GLU A 125 -1.23 28.48 8.51
CA GLU A 125 -0.28 28.03 7.49
C GLU A 125 0.99 28.91 7.49
N LYS A 126 0.81 30.23 7.55
CA LYS A 126 1.92 31.19 7.66
C LYS A 126 2.67 31.09 8.99
N SER A 127 1.97 30.89 10.10
CA SER A 127 2.61 30.86 11.42
C SER A 127 3.41 29.57 11.67
N VAL A 128 3.02 28.47 11.04
CA VAL A 128 3.73 27.18 11.13
C VAL A 128 4.79 26.97 10.04
N ALA A 129 4.83 27.81 9.00
CA ALA A 129 5.69 27.62 7.82
C ALA A 129 7.17 27.40 8.17
N GLU A 130 7.71 28.17 9.12
CA GLU A 130 9.11 28.05 9.56
C GLU A 130 9.40 26.78 10.36
N LEU A 131 8.37 26.13 10.91
CA LEU A 131 8.48 24.88 11.67
C LEU A 131 8.57 23.67 10.75
N LEU A 132 8.00 23.75 9.54
CA LEU A 132 7.84 22.61 8.64
C LEU A 132 9.15 21.88 8.32
N PRO A 133 10.29 22.56 8.05
CA PRO A 133 11.54 21.85 7.83
C PRO A 133 12.00 21.06 9.05
N VAL A 134 11.87 21.64 10.25
CA VAL A 134 12.24 20.97 11.51
C VAL A 134 11.36 19.75 11.75
N LEU A 135 10.05 19.91 11.62
CA LEU A 135 9.08 18.82 11.81
C LEU A 135 9.29 17.70 10.79
N HIS A 136 9.44 18.07 9.51
CA HIS A 136 9.64 17.12 8.42
C HIS A 136 10.93 16.31 8.61
N TRP A 137 12.06 16.99 8.80
CA TRP A 137 13.33 16.31 8.95
C TRP A 137 13.46 15.62 10.30
N GLY A 138 12.83 16.13 11.36
CA GLY A 138 12.88 15.54 12.70
C GLY A 138 12.11 14.23 12.80
N HIS A 139 10.89 14.18 12.26
CA HIS A 139 10.03 12.99 12.27
C HIS A 139 10.27 12.03 11.12
N LEU A 140 10.85 12.49 10.00
CA LEU A 140 11.04 11.70 8.78
C LEU A 140 9.73 11.01 8.35
N PRO A 141 8.64 11.75 8.06
CA PRO A 141 7.30 11.17 7.91
C PRO A 141 7.21 10.25 6.69
N ILE A 142 6.58 9.09 6.88
CA ILE A 142 6.06 8.26 5.79
C ILE A 142 4.64 8.76 5.49
N PHE A 143 4.29 8.90 4.22
CA PHE A 143 2.96 9.41 3.82
C PHE A 143 2.15 8.35 3.11
N TYR A 144 0.83 8.47 3.19
CA TYR A 144 -0.08 7.68 2.38
C TYR A 144 0.20 7.90 0.89
N LYS A 145 0.19 6.82 0.09
CA LYS A 145 0.62 6.86 -1.32
C LYS A 145 -0.19 7.85 -2.15
N HIS A 146 -1.52 7.89 -1.96
CA HIS A 146 -2.38 8.81 -2.72
C HIS A 146 -2.16 10.28 -2.34
N LEU A 147 -1.76 10.59 -1.09
CA LEU A 147 -1.43 11.96 -0.71
C LEU A 147 -0.22 12.45 -1.52
N LEU A 148 0.86 11.66 -1.57
CA LEU A 148 2.05 11.98 -2.36
C LEU A 148 1.74 12.07 -3.86
N TYR A 149 0.97 11.12 -4.39
CA TYR A 149 0.57 11.10 -5.80
C TYR A 149 -0.26 12.34 -6.18
N ASN A 150 -1.30 12.65 -5.40
CA ASN A 150 -2.20 13.77 -5.67
C ASN A 150 -1.49 15.13 -5.51
N ARG A 151 -0.58 15.25 -4.56
CA ARG A 151 0.24 16.47 -4.42
C ARG A 151 1.21 16.62 -5.59
N GLY A 152 1.78 15.53 -6.11
CA GLY A 152 2.77 15.57 -7.18
C GLY A 152 4.08 16.29 -6.81
N ILE A 153 4.30 16.54 -5.52
CA ILE A 153 5.47 17.25 -4.98
C ILE A 153 6.23 16.29 -4.06
N ASN A 154 7.53 16.15 -4.29
CA ASN A 154 8.40 15.42 -3.38
C ASN A 154 8.73 16.34 -2.18
N PRO A 155 8.34 15.98 -0.94
CA PRO A 155 8.59 16.83 0.23
C PRO A 155 10.07 17.12 0.45
N GLU A 156 10.97 16.18 0.12
CA GLU A 156 12.42 16.36 0.31
C GLU A 156 13.05 17.32 -0.73
N GLN A 157 12.29 17.71 -1.76
CA GLN A 157 12.68 18.69 -2.78
C GLN A 157 12.02 20.05 -2.56
N ASP A 158 10.75 20.07 -2.16
CA ASP A 158 9.99 21.28 -1.86
C ASP A 158 9.05 21.04 -0.67
N ILE A 159 9.57 21.31 0.52
CA ILE A 159 8.85 21.17 1.79
C ILE A 159 7.66 22.14 1.82
N THR A 160 7.90 23.41 1.46
CA THR A 160 6.87 24.45 1.52
C THR A 160 5.72 24.14 0.58
N GLY A 161 6.02 23.82 -0.69
CA GLY A 161 4.99 23.45 -1.66
C GLY A 161 4.24 22.16 -1.30
N PHE A 162 4.91 21.18 -0.70
CA PHE A 162 4.21 19.96 -0.27
C PHE A 162 3.19 20.23 0.84
N TYR A 163 3.56 21.04 1.83
CA TYR A 163 2.76 21.34 3.03
C TYR A 163 1.80 22.53 2.87
N ASP A 164 1.81 23.22 1.73
CA ASP A 164 0.74 24.14 1.29
C ASP A 164 -0.52 23.36 0.88
N HIS A 165 -1.02 22.54 1.82
CA HIS A 165 -2.28 21.82 1.75
C HIS A 165 -2.67 21.29 3.13
N TYR A 166 -3.96 21.35 3.45
CA TYR A 166 -4.47 20.93 4.75
C TYR A 166 -4.16 19.46 5.04
N ASP A 167 -4.39 18.56 4.08
CA ASP A 167 -4.13 17.12 4.26
C ASP A 167 -2.65 16.80 4.52
N SER A 168 -1.72 17.59 3.95
CA SER A 168 -0.29 17.43 4.20
C SER A 168 0.07 17.82 5.63
N LEU A 169 -0.51 18.92 6.14
CA LEU A 169 -0.34 19.35 7.54
C LEU A 169 -1.01 18.36 8.50
N LYS A 170 -2.19 17.84 8.14
CA LYS A 170 -2.87 16.78 8.90
C LYS A 170 -2.02 15.52 8.97
N ALA A 171 -1.43 15.07 7.87
CA ALA A 171 -0.57 13.90 7.88
C ALA A 171 0.68 14.08 8.77
N LEU A 172 1.22 15.30 8.84
CA LEU A 172 2.30 15.64 9.77
C LEU A 172 1.82 15.65 11.23
N LEU A 173 0.63 16.20 11.49
CA LEU A 173 0.00 16.17 12.82
C LEU A 173 -0.24 14.73 13.29
N ASP A 174 -0.74 13.87 12.41
CA ASP A 174 -0.93 12.45 12.68
C ASP A 174 0.41 11.77 12.99
N GLU A 175 1.49 12.09 12.27
CA GLU A 175 2.84 11.62 12.61
C GLU A 175 3.27 12.02 14.03
N ILE A 176 3.13 13.31 14.37
CA ILE A 176 3.48 13.85 15.69
C ILE A 176 2.64 13.18 16.81
N ARG A 177 1.38 12.87 16.53
CA ARG A 177 0.46 12.20 17.47
C ARG A 177 0.63 10.68 17.52
N GLY A 178 1.61 10.12 16.81
CA GLY A 178 1.87 8.68 16.77
C GLY A 178 0.87 7.87 15.93
N LYS A 179 0.06 8.54 15.12
CA LYS A 179 -0.94 7.95 14.20
C LYS A 179 -0.51 8.02 12.73
N GLY A 180 0.71 8.47 12.45
CA GLY A 180 1.22 8.60 11.08
C GLY A 180 1.39 7.26 10.36
N GLN A 181 1.45 7.30 9.04
CA GLN A 181 1.62 6.11 8.21
C GLN A 181 2.91 5.37 8.56
N ARG A 182 2.89 4.04 8.46
CA ARG A 182 4.06 3.19 8.65
C ARG A 182 4.27 2.31 7.42
N MET A 183 5.53 1.97 7.17
CA MET A 183 5.87 0.89 6.25
C MET A 183 5.70 -0.42 7.01
N GLN A 184 5.00 -1.36 6.40
CA GLN A 184 4.61 -2.64 6.98
C GLN A 184 5.10 -3.77 6.08
N ILE A 185 5.28 -4.96 6.64
CA ILE A 185 5.66 -6.17 5.91
C ILE A 185 4.69 -7.33 6.14
N GLU A 186 3.71 -7.13 7.02
CA GLU A 186 2.69 -8.09 7.44
C GLU A 186 1.85 -8.56 6.24
N SER A 187 1.71 -7.73 5.20
CA SER A 187 1.09 -8.13 3.92
C SER A 187 1.77 -9.33 3.25
N ASP A 188 3.07 -9.56 3.49
CA ASP A 188 3.79 -10.72 2.96
C ASP A 188 3.29 -12.03 3.59
N GLU A 189 2.63 -12.00 4.76
CA GLU A 189 2.08 -13.20 5.41
C GLU A 189 0.99 -13.88 4.56
N THR A 190 0.35 -13.12 3.67
CA THR A 190 -0.66 -13.62 2.73
C THR A 190 -0.05 -14.20 1.44
N LEU A 191 1.22 -13.91 1.14
CA LEU A 191 1.87 -14.36 -0.10
C LEU A 191 2.14 -15.87 -0.08
N GLU A 192 1.92 -16.50 -1.24
CA GLU A 192 2.15 -17.93 -1.49
C GLU A 192 1.41 -18.88 -0.55
N LYS A 193 0.47 -18.37 0.25
CA LYS A 193 -0.39 -19.17 1.12
C LYS A 193 -1.49 -19.77 0.29
N ARG A 194 -1.73 -21.06 0.52
CA ARG A 194 -2.77 -21.80 -0.15
C ARG A 194 -4.13 -21.44 0.45
N LEU A 195 -4.96 -20.86 -0.40
CA LEU A 195 -6.34 -20.52 -0.14
C LEU A 195 -7.27 -21.44 -0.94
N MET A 196 -8.50 -21.56 -0.47
CA MET A 196 -9.57 -22.33 -1.11
C MET A 196 -10.55 -21.38 -1.78
N PHE A 197 -11.02 -21.76 -2.96
CA PHE A 197 -12.04 -21.03 -3.71
C PHE A 197 -13.01 -22.06 -4.25
N GLU A 198 -14.20 -22.11 -3.65
CA GLU A 198 -15.18 -23.17 -3.90
C GLU A 198 -16.37 -22.61 -4.66
N VAL A 199 -16.59 -23.10 -5.89
CA VAL A 199 -17.62 -22.60 -6.80
C VAL A 199 -18.56 -23.74 -7.16
N TYR A 200 -19.87 -23.49 -7.10
CA TYR A 200 -20.86 -24.40 -7.64
C TYR A 200 -20.80 -24.42 -9.17
N THR A 201 -20.67 -25.61 -9.74
CA THR A 201 -20.64 -25.82 -11.19
C THR A 201 -21.84 -26.67 -11.59
N ARG A 202 -22.78 -26.09 -12.33
CA ARG A 202 -23.98 -26.79 -12.80
C ARG A 202 -23.64 -27.99 -13.68
N ARG A 203 -22.63 -27.87 -14.56
CA ARG A 203 -22.17 -28.94 -15.46
C ARG A 203 -21.91 -30.26 -14.73
N TRP A 204 -21.39 -30.17 -13.51
CA TRP A 204 -21.07 -31.34 -12.68
C TRP A 204 -22.09 -31.59 -11.56
N GLY A 205 -22.96 -30.63 -11.29
CA GLY A 205 -23.99 -30.71 -10.25
C GLY A 205 -23.44 -30.65 -8.83
N HIS A 206 -22.18 -30.24 -8.66
CA HIS A 206 -21.53 -30.12 -7.35
C HIS A 206 -20.59 -28.91 -7.30
N THR A 207 -20.05 -28.66 -6.11
CA THR A 207 -19.05 -27.62 -5.89
C THR A 207 -17.68 -28.11 -6.33
N ASP A 208 -17.02 -27.35 -7.20
CA ASP A 208 -15.62 -27.53 -7.56
C ASP A 208 -14.72 -26.69 -6.66
N ARG A 209 -13.52 -27.22 -6.43
CA ARG A 209 -12.58 -26.68 -5.46
C ARG A 209 -11.29 -26.27 -6.15
N TYR A 210 -11.11 -24.96 -6.25
CA TYR A 210 -9.92 -24.32 -6.77
C TYR A 210 -8.95 -24.03 -5.62
N ARG A 211 -7.64 -24.16 -5.90
CA ARG A 211 -6.59 -23.75 -4.96
C ARG A 211 -5.96 -22.47 -5.49
N ILE A 212 -6.06 -21.40 -4.72
CA ILE A 212 -5.57 -20.08 -5.11
C ILE A 212 -4.43 -19.68 -4.17
N LYS A 213 -3.46 -18.95 -4.69
CA LYS A 213 -2.43 -18.27 -3.91
C LYS A 213 -2.31 -16.83 -4.37
N ARG A 214 -2.11 -15.90 -3.44
CA ARG A 214 -1.67 -14.54 -3.77
C ARG A 214 -0.18 -14.57 -4.10
N THR A 215 0.21 -13.99 -5.22
CA THR A 215 1.60 -13.76 -5.61
C THR A 215 1.92 -12.26 -5.56
N ILE A 216 3.17 -11.87 -5.80
CA ILE A 216 3.57 -10.45 -5.87
C ILE A 216 3.00 -9.71 -7.09
N ASP A 217 2.47 -10.44 -8.08
CA ASP A 217 1.99 -9.89 -9.36
C ASP A 217 0.50 -10.11 -9.60
N GLY A 218 -0.13 -11.00 -8.84
CA GLY A 218 -1.52 -11.38 -9.03
C GLY A 218 -1.86 -12.63 -8.23
N TRP A 219 -2.45 -13.62 -8.89
CA TRP A 219 -2.79 -14.91 -8.28
C TRP A 219 -2.11 -16.07 -9.00
N ASP A 220 -2.06 -17.22 -8.35
CA ASP A 220 -1.79 -18.52 -8.97
C ASP A 220 -2.99 -19.42 -8.67
N CYS A 221 -3.63 -19.93 -9.71
CA CYS A 221 -4.78 -20.81 -9.60
C CYS A 221 -4.41 -22.22 -10.05
N SER A 222 -4.82 -23.21 -9.27
CA SER A 222 -4.66 -24.61 -9.64
C SER A 222 -5.93 -25.42 -9.43
N HIS A 223 -6.36 -26.04 -10.53
CA HIS A 223 -7.44 -27.01 -10.60
C HIS A 223 -6.98 -28.26 -11.39
N ILE A 224 -7.85 -29.26 -11.57
CA ILE A 224 -7.50 -30.53 -12.20
C ILE A 224 -6.99 -30.30 -13.64
N ALA A 225 -7.72 -29.51 -14.43
CA ALA A 225 -7.45 -29.32 -15.85
C ALA A 225 -6.50 -28.15 -16.15
N ILE A 226 -6.73 -26.98 -15.57
CA ILE A 226 -5.98 -25.76 -15.87
C ILE A 226 -5.31 -25.23 -14.60
N LYS A 227 -4.02 -24.88 -14.74
CA LYS A 227 -3.18 -24.38 -13.65
C LYS A 227 -2.28 -23.28 -14.20
N GLY A 228 -2.12 -22.20 -13.46
CA GLY A 228 -1.20 -21.14 -13.84
C GLY A 228 -1.49 -19.81 -13.19
N LYS A 229 -0.77 -18.81 -13.69
CA LYS A 229 -0.84 -17.43 -13.20
C LYS A 229 -2.17 -16.80 -13.56
N CYS A 230 -2.59 -15.88 -12.71
CA CYS A 230 -3.62 -14.91 -12.98
C CYS A 230 -3.09 -13.50 -12.71
N GLU A 231 -3.63 -12.54 -13.44
CA GLU A 231 -3.51 -11.12 -13.11
C GLU A 231 -4.20 -10.81 -11.78
N LYS A 232 -3.99 -9.62 -11.22
CA LYS A 232 -4.60 -9.21 -9.92
C LYS A 232 -6.12 -9.29 -9.92
N ASN A 233 -6.75 -9.02 -11.06
CA ASN A 233 -8.20 -9.11 -11.24
C ASN A 233 -8.69 -10.56 -11.46
N GLY A 234 -7.81 -11.57 -11.36
CA GLY A 234 -8.16 -12.98 -11.51
C GLY A 234 -8.21 -13.49 -12.95
N GLU A 235 -8.02 -12.64 -13.98
CA GLU A 235 -7.89 -13.07 -15.36
C GLU A 235 -6.69 -14.00 -15.55
N GLY A 236 -6.82 -15.03 -16.39
CA GLY A 236 -5.85 -16.11 -16.57
C GLY A 236 -6.42 -17.44 -16.11
N ALA A 237 -5.61 -18.27 -15.46
CA ALA A 237 -5.96 -19.67 -15.18
C ALA A 237 -7.26 -19.86 -14.39
N LEU A 238 -7.65 -18.91 -13.53
CA LEU A 238 -8.93 -18.99 -12.81
C LEU A 238 -10.12 -18.86 -13.76
N PHE A 239 -10.14 -17.82 -14.59
CA PHE A 239 -11.25 -17.58 -15.52
C PHE A 239 -11.27 -18.63 -16.62
N GLU A 240 -10.10 -19.07 -17.10
CA GLU A 240 -9.99 -20.18 -18.05
C GLU A 240 -10.63 -21.47 -17.51
N ASN A 241 -10.44 -21.81 -16.22
CA ASN A 241 -11.14 -22.94 -15.62
C ASN A 241 -12.66 -22.73 -15.59
N LEU A 242 -13.13 -21.57 -15.12
CA LEU A 242 -14.56 -21.28 -15.03
C LEU A 242 -15.24 -21.35 -16.41
N HIS A 243 -14.60 -20.82 -17.45
CA HIS A 243 -15.10 -20.91 -18.82
C HIS A 243 -15.04 -22.33 -19.39
N HIS A 244 -13.97 -23.09 -19.10
CA HIS A 244 -13.88 -24.49 -19.50
C HIS A 244 -15.04 -25.32 -18.93
N ASP A 245 -15.47 -25.00 -17.71
CA ASP A 245 -16.58 -25.66 -17.02
C ASP A 245 -17.95 -25.00 -17.28
N CYS A 246 -18.02 -24.05 -18.22
CA CYS A 246 -19.22 -23.34 -18.64
C CYS A 246 -19.95 -22.62 -17.49
N VAL A 247 -19.21 -22.10 -16.51
CA VAL A 247 -19.76 -21.35 -15.37
C VAL A 247 -20.15 -19.94 -15.84
N PHE A 248 -21.36 -19.50 -15.49
CA PHE A 248 -21.90 -18.17 -15.73
C PHE A 248 -21.69 -17.29 -14.51
N PHE A 249 -21.04 -16.15 -14.71
CA PHE A 249 -20.76 -15.19 -13.66
C PHE A 249 -20.56 -13.78 -14.23
N PRO A 250 -20.73 -12.73 -13.42
CA PRO A 250 -20.57 -11.36 -13.88
C PRO A 250 -19.07 -11.01 -13.94
N GLU A 251 -18.43 -11.33 -15.08
CA GLU A 251 -16.98 -11.25 -15.25
C GLU A 251 -16.36 -9.93 -14.77
N ASP A 252 -16.83 -8.78 -15.27
CA ASP A 252 -16.26 -7.47 -14.92
C ASP A 252 -16.35 -7.18 -13.42
N ALA A 253 -17.46 -7.61 -12.80
CA ALA A 253 -17.73 -7.36 -11.40
C ALA A 253 -16.88 -8.28 -10.49
N VAL A 254 -16.65 -9.52 -10.94
CA VAL A 254 -15.69 -10.45 -10.30
C VAL A 254 -14.25 -9.96 -10.49
N LYS A 255 -13.88 -9.44 -11.66
CA LYS A 255 -12.55 -8.85 -11.91
C LYS A 255 -12.25 -7.75 -10.91
N TYR A 256 -13.18 -6.81 -10.76
CA TYR A 256 -13.07 -5.75 -9.75
C TYR A 256 -12.92 -6.31 -8.33
N GLY A 257 -13.76 -7.27 -7.94
CA GLY A 257 -13.71 -7.87 -6.61
C GLY A 257 -12.38 -8.58 -6.31
N MET A 258 -11.80 -9.26 -7.29
CA MET A 258 -10.50 -9.93 -7.17
C MET A 258 -9.34 -8.93 -7.07
N GLU A 259 -9.38 -7.84 -7.85
CA GLU A 259 -8.35 -6.79 -7.83
C GLU A 259 -8.35 -6.05 -6.49
N GLU A 260 -9.51 -5.62 -6.01
CA GLU A 260 -9.66 -4.98 -4.69
C GLU A 260 -9.17 -5.87 -3.57
N LEU A 261 -9.46 -7.18 -3.65
CA LEU A 261 -8.98 -8.14 -2.66
C LEU A 261 -7.46 -8.29 -2.68
N TRP A 262 -6.87 -8.28 -3.88
CA TRP A 262 -5.42 -8.34 -4.06
C TRP A 262 -4.74 -7.09 -3.46
N GLU A 263 -5.25 -5.90 -3.79
CA GLU A 263 -4.70 -4.62 -3.32
C GLU A 263 -4.87 -4.45 -1.80
N ALA A 264 -6.02 -4.81 -1.23
CA ALA A 264 -6.24 -4.77 0.22
C ALA A 264 -5.26 -5.69 0.98
N ALA A 265 -4.98 -6.88 0.45
CA ALA A 265 -3.98 -7.78 1.01
C ALA A 265 -2.55 -7.25 0.82
N ASP A 266 -2.25 -6.61 -0.32
CA ASP A 266 -0.93 -6.01 -0.59
C ASP A 266 -0.65 -4.81 0.32
N GLU A 267 -1.65 -3.97 0.60
CA GLU A 267 -1.54 -2.83 1.51
C GLU A 267 -1.49 -3.26 2.98
N GLY A 268 -1.89 -4.50 3.31
CA GLY A 268 -1.90 -5.03 4.68
C GLY A 268 -3.17 -4.70 5.46
N GLU A 269 -4.25 -4.32 4.76
CA GLU A 269 -5.55 -4.02 5.36
C GLU A 269 -6.28 -5.28 5.84
N ILE A 270 -5.95 -6.43 5.25
CA ILE A 270 -6.52 -7.73 5.59
C ILE A 270 -5.42 -8.78 5.80
N GLY A 271 -5.60 -9.60 6.83
CA GLY A 271 -4.75 -10.77 7.09
C GLY A 271 -5.22 -12.01 6.31
N LEU A 272 -4.52 -13.13 6.50
CA LEU A 272 -4.76 -14.37 5.76
C LEU A 272 -6.17 -14.94 5.96
N GLU A 273 -6.69 -14.92 7.18
CA GLU A 273 -8.04 -15.46 7.48
C GLU A 273 -9.14 -14.63 6.81
N GLU A 274 -9.02 -13.32 6.89
CA GLU A 274 -9.97 -12.39 6.26
C GLU A 274 -9.88 -12.46 4.73
N LEU A 275 -8.66 -12.61 4.20
CA LEU A 275 -8.43 -12.85 2.77
C LEU A 275 -9.13 -14.14 2.31
N GLN A 276 -8.97 -15.26 3.03
CA GLN A 276 -9.69 -16.51 2.73
C GLN A 276 -11.21 -16.31 2.76
N ARG A 277 -11.73 -15.60 3.77
CA ARG A 277 -13.16 -15.35 3.93
C ARG A 277 -13.71 -14.53 2.77
N ARG A 278 -13.09 -13.40 2.42
CA ARG A 278 -13.52 -12.53 1.31
C ARG A 278 -13.34 -13.20 -0.04
N LEU A 279 -12.29 -13.98 -0.22
CA LEU A 279 -12.08 -14.77 -1.43
C LEU A 279 -13.22 -15.77 -1.65
N GLN A 280 -13.68 -16.44 -0.58
CA GLN A 280 -14.84 -17.32 -0.67
C GLN A 280 -16.14 -16.55 -0.95
N GLN A 281 -16.31 -15.32 -0.46
CA GLN A 281 -17.47 -14.49 -0.81
C GLN A 281 -17.56 -14.20 -2.32
N VAL A 282 -16.42 -14.01 -2.99
CA VAL A 282 -16.39 -13.89 -4.46
C VAL A 282 -16.81 -15.21 -5.13
N ALA A 283 -16.32 -16.36 -4.63
CA ALA A 283 -16.71 -17.67 -5.14
C ALA A 283 -18.21 -17.99 -4.92
N ASP A 284 -18.74 -17.59 -3.76
CA ASP A 284 -20.16 -17.72 -3.44
C ASP A 284 -21.00 -16.85 -4.38
N TRP A 285 -20.55 -15.64 -4.70
CA TRP A 285 -21.25 -14.78 -5.67
C TRP A 285 -21.31 -15.41 -7.06
N ILE A 286 -20.20 -15.94 -7.56
CA ILE A 286 -20.15 -16.72 -8.81
C ILE A 286 -21.16 -17.86 -8.76
N SER A 287 -21.16 -18.63 -7.66
CA SER A 287 -22.06 -19.76 -7.46
C SER A 287 -23.55 -19.37 -7.47
N HIS A 288 -23.89 -18.22 -6.90
CA HIS A 288 -25.27 -17.71 -6.91
C HIS A 288 -25.73 -17.36 -8.33
N VAL A 289 -24.86 -16.72 -9.12
CA VAL A 289 -25.18 -16.35 -10.50
C VAL A 289 -25.31 -17.58 -11.38
N GLU A 290 -24.42 -18.57 -11.25
CA GLU A 290 -24.50 -19.83 -11.99
C GLU A 290 -25.80 -20.59 -11.72
N LYS A 291 -26.20 -20.69 -10.44
CA LYS A 291 -27.48 -21.32 -10.07
C LYS A 291 -28.67 -20.58 -10.66
N ALA A 292 -28.69 -19.25 -10.50
CA ALA A 292 -29.78 -18.42 -11.02
C ALA A 292 -29.89 -18.50 -12.55
N ALA A 293 -28.77 -18.64 -13.27
CA ALA A 293 -28.77 -18.81 -14.72
C ALA A 293 -29.44 -20.13 -15.14
N GLY A 294 -29.25 -21.21 -14.38
CA GLY A 294 -29.94 -22.48 -14.59
C GLY A 294 -31.41 -22.45 -14.19
N GLU A 295 -31.72 -22.00 -12.97
CA GLU A 295 -33.07 -21.98 -12.42
C GLU A 295 -33.99 -20.99 -13.15
N GLY A 296 -33.45 -19.88 -13.63
CA GLY A 296 -34.20 -18.84 -14.34
C GLY A 296 -34.41 -19.11 -15.83
N GLN A 297 -33.86 -20.19 -16.38
CA GLN A 297 -34.00 -20.52 -17.79
C GLN A 297 -35.45 -20.94 -18.11
N PRO A 298 -36.09 -20.36 -19.15
CA PRO A 298 -37.36 -20.87 -19.63
C PRO A 298 -37.23 -22.31 -20.15
N GLU A 299 -38.15 -23.20 -19.78
CA GLU A 299 -38.09 -24.64 -20.09
C GLU A 299 -37.86 -24.95 -21.58
N TRP A 300 -38.39 -24.13 -22.48
CA TRP A 300 -38.27 -24.34 -23.93
C TRP A 300 -36.90 -23.99 -24.51
N VAL A 301 -36.05 -23.26 -23.78
CA VAL A 301 -34.73 -22.82 -24.26
C VAL A 301 -33.74 -23.97 -24.25
N ASN A 302 -33.77 -24.83 -23.23
CA ASN A 302 -32.90 -26.02 -23.06
C ASN A 302 -31.45 -25.82 -23.54
N TYR A 303 -30.88 -24.65 -23.21
CA TYR A 303 -29.54 -24.26 -23.64
C TYR A 303 -28.45 -24.85 -22.73
N PHE A 304 -28.80 -25.23 -21.51
CA PHE A 304 -27.89 -25.79 -20.51
C PHE A 304 -28.08 -27.29 -20.35
#